data_AF-A0A522B7C6-F1
#
_entry.id   AF-A0A522B7C6-F1
#
_cell.length_a   1.000
_cell.length_b   1.000
_cell.length_c   1.000
_cell.angle_alpha   90.00
_cell.angle_beta   90.00
_cell.angle_gamma   90.00
#
_symmetry.space_group_name_H-M   'P 1'
#
loop_
_entity.id
_entity.type
_entity.pdbx_description
1 polymer ?
#
loop_
_entity_poly.entity_id
_entity_poly.type
_entity_poly.pdbx_seq_one_letter_code
_entity_poly.pdbx_strand_id
1 'polypeptide(L)'
;MTLVLLDTNAYLRLAKRVRPAVGIKFGQKEYVLTIHKSVEDEVHRNPRLRATYPWFDGQEFASERLAKQIRLSEADKASVQAAQSVLHGWVLADPEPYTSGGRSPPSATDCWLLALGQVKPAIVVTDDLGMHALAKDFGILVWHGYELLDKLRSAKVVDPPLIREIYEALEANGDIPKTWQEAKHTVFLKIFGPKGR
;
A
#
# COMPACT_ATOMS: atom_id res chain seq x y z
N MET A 1 -19.55 -0.92 1.07
CA MET A 1 -18.32 -0.19 0.70
C MET A 1 -17.20 -0.44 1.71
N THR A 2 -16.05 -0.95 1.25
CA THR A 2 -14.86 -1.21 2.09
C THR A 2 -13.70 -0.35 1.61
N LEU A 3 -13.03 0.38 2.50
CA LEU A 3 -11.87 1.19 2.10
C LEU A 3 -10.63 0.31 1.93
N VAL A 4 -9.84 0.62 0.92
CA VAL A 4 -8.54 0.01 0.66
C VAL A 4 -7.50 1.13 0.70
N LEU A 5 -6.74 1.19 1.80
CA LEU A 5 -5.80 2.24 2.13
C LEU A 5 -4.41 1.86 1.62
N LEU A 6 -3.88 2.62 0.66
CA LEU A 6 -2.51 2.41 0.19
C LEU A 6 -1.53 3.13 1.11
N ASP A 7 -0.46 2.45 1.50
CA ASP A 7 0.73 3.12 2.03
C ASP A 7 1.46 3.88 0.91
N THR A 8 2.52 4.60 1.28
CA THR A 8 3.27 5.44 0.34
C THR A 8 3.88 4.61 -0.78
N ASN A 9 4.50 3.48 -0.47
CA ASN A 9 5.14 2.64 -1.48
C ASN A 9 4.14 1.96 -2.42
N ALA A 10 3.06 1.39 -1.90
CA ALA A 10 1.99 0.80 -2.70
C ALA A 10 1.34 1.84 -3.62
N TYR A 11 1.10 3.06 -3.13
CA TYR A 11 0.63 4.16 -3.97
C TYR A 11 1.63 4.48 -5.08
N LEU A 12 2.90 4.73 -4.75
CA LEU A 12 3.92 5.15 -5.72
C LEU A 12 4.21 4.08 -6.79
N ARG A 13 4.13 2.80 -6.44
CA ARG A 13 4.32 1.68 -7.37
C ARG A 13 3.21 1.56 -8.41
N LEU A 14 1.96 1.88 -8.04
CA LEU A 14 0.79 1.64 -8.88
C LEU A 14 0.26 2.92 -9.55
N ALA A 15 0.23 4.04 -8.83
CA ALA A 15 -0.55 5.22 -9.19
C ALA A 15 -0.08 5.96 -10.44
N LYS A 16 1.15 5.70 -10.91
CA LYS A 16 1.63 6.21 -12.19
C LYS A 16 0.91 5.56 -13.39
N ARG A 17 0.49 4.29 -13.26
CA ARG A 17 0.00 3.45 -14.37
C ARG A 17 -1.46 3.06 -14.22
N VAL A 18 -1.89 2.76 -13.00
CA VAL A 18 -3.30 2.47 -12.70
C VAL A 18 -4.02 3.80 -12.48
N ARG A 19 -4.82 4.21 -13.46
CA ARG A 19 -5.50 5.52 -13.47
C ARG A 19 -7.02 5.32 -13.69
N PRO A 20 -7.89 5.96 -12.90
CA PRO A 20 -7.56 6.75 -11.70
C PRO A 20 -6.89 5.87 -10.63
N ALA A 21 -6.02 6.39 -9.77
CA ALA A 21 -5.33 5.57 -8.75
C ALA A 21 -6.11 5.50 -7.44
N VAL A 22 -6.82 6.58 -7.12
CA VAL A 22 -7.69 6.70 -5.94
C VAL A 22 -9.13 7.04 -6.34
N GLY A 23 -10.06 6.63 -5.48
CA GLY A 23 -11.50 6.68 -5.70
C GLY A 23 -12.04 5.68 -6.72
N ILE A 24 -11.22 4.75 -7.25
CA ILE A 24 -11.75 3.61 -8.00
C ILE A 24 -12.62 2.79 -7.08
N LYS A 25 -13.85 2.53 -7.51
CA LYS A 25 -14.69 1.46 -6.95
C LYS A 25 -14.45 0.17 -7.72
N PHE A 26 -14.18 -0.94 -7.04
CA PHE A 26 -13.90 -2.21 -7.71
C PHE A 26 -14.39 -3.43 -6.92
N GLY A 27 -14.60 -4.53 -7.65
CA GLY A 27 -15.03 -5.81 -7.11
C GLY A 27 -16.46 -5.82 -6.56
N GLN A 28 -16.93 -7.01 -6.21
CA GLN A 28 -18.31 -7.22 -5.72
C GLN A 28 -18.53 -6.68 -4.30
N LYS A 29 -17.45 -6.52 -3.51
CA LYS A 29 -17.51 -5.98 -2.13
C LYS A 29 -17.48 -4.45 -2.07
N GLU A 30 -17.61 -3.79 -3.23
CA GLU A 30 -17.52 -2.33 -3.37
C GLU A 30 -16.28 -1.75 -2.66
N TYR A 31 -15.10 -2.27 -3.02
CA TYR A 31 -13.86 -1.73 -2.52
C TYR A 31 -13.64 -0.33 -3.09
N VAL A 32 -13.05 0.57 -2.30
CA VAL A 32 -12.66 1.90 -2.77
C VAL A 32 -11.19 2.14 -2.45
N LEU A 33 -10.38 2.32 -3.49
CA LEU A 33 -8.99 2.71 -3.33
C LEU A 33 -8.90 4.13 -2.78
N THR A 34 -8.11 4.33 -1.74
CA THR A 34 -7.84 5.66 -1.20
C THR A 34 -6.49 5.69 -0.52
N ILE A 35 -6.06 6.89 -0.13
CA ILE A 35 -4.87 7.14 0.66
C ILE A 35 -5.20 8.15 1.76
N HIS A 36 -4.31 8.24 2.74
CA HIS A 36 -4.31 9.34 3.70
C HIS A 36 -3.29 10.42 3.31
N LYS A 37 -3.47 11.65 3.81
CA LYS A 37 -2.54 12.77 3.59
C LYS A 37 -1.09 12.47 4.02
N SER A 38 -0.87 11.46 4.86
CA SER A 38 0.47 11.02 5.24
C SER A 38 1.32 10.62 4.03
N VAL A 39 0.72 10.14 2.94
CA VAL A 39 1.44 9.84 1.69
C VAL A 39 1.97 11.13 1.03
N GLU A 40 1.18 12.21 1.03
CA GLU A 40 1.63 13.54 0.58
C GLU A 40 2.80 14.04 1.42
N ASP A 41 2.58 14.03 2.73
CA ASP A 41 3.54 14.52 3.70
C ASP A 41 4.88 13.77 3.61
N GLU A 42 4.84 12.45 3.44
CA GLU A 42 6.04 11.61 3.37
C GLU A 42 6.85 11.89 2.09
N VAL A 43 6.17 11.89 0.93
CA VAL A 43 6.86 12.11 -0.35
C VAL A 43 7.47 13.50 -0.38
N HIS A 44 6.77 14.54 0.07
CA HIS A 44 7.30 15.91 0.08
C HIS A 44 8.46 16.11 1.05
N ARG A 45 8.45 15.41 2.19
CA ARG A 45 9.55 15.48 3.17
C ARG A 45 10.78 14.69 2.75
N ASN A 46 10.64 13.67 1.89
CA ASN A 46 11.73 12.78 1.51
C ASN A 46 12.32 13.16 0.13
N PRO A 47 13.51 13.79 0.06
CA PRO A 47 14.11 14.22 -1.20
C PRO A 47 14.38 13.07 -2.17
N ARG A 48 14.69 11.87 -1.64
CA ARG A 48 14.92 10.67 -2.47
C ARG A 48 13.64 10.24 -3.17
N LEU A 49 12.50 10.23 -2.45
CA LEU A 49 11.22 9.89 -3.07
C LEU A 49 10.84 10.91 -4.15
N ARG A 50 11.02 12.21 -3.90
CA ARG A 50 10.76 13.25 -4.91
C ARG A 50 11.61 13.08 -6.17
N ALA A 51 12.89 12.77 -6.00
CA ALA A 51 13.79 12.53 -7.12
C ALA A 51 13.42 11.26 -7.90
N THR A 52 12.96 10.20 -7.20
CA THR A 52 12.59 8.91 -7.81
C THR A 52 11.22 8.97 -8.51
N TYR A 53 10.29 9.76 -7.96
CA TYR A 53 8.92 9.88 -8.45
C TYR A 53 8.57 11.32 -8.85
N PRO A 54 9.26 11.92 -9.85
CA PRO A 54 9.04 13.31 -10.24
C PRO A 54 7.65 13.59 -10.82
N TRP A 55 6.94 12.52 -11.23
CA TRP A 55 5.56 12.59 -11.71
C TRP A 55 4.54 12.87 -10.59
N PHE A 56 4.91 12.67 -9.32
CA PHE A 56 3.99 12.72 -8.17
C PHE A 56 3.25 14.06 -8.03
N ASP A 57 3.95 15.16 -8.32
CA ASP A 57 3.42 16.52 -8.29
C ASP A 57 2.82 16.96 -9.65
N GLY A 58 2.82 16.09 -10.65
CA GLY A 58 2.16 16.35 -11.92
C GLY A 58 0.69 16.66 -11.71
N GLN A 59 0.17 17.68 -12.39
CA GLN A 59 -1.16 18.27 -12.12
C GLN A 59 -2.28 17.22 -12.08
N GLU A 60 -2.26 16.25 -12.99
CA GLU A 60 -3.25 15.18 -13.06
C GLU A 60 -3.18 14.21 -11.87
N PHE A 61 -2.01 14.01 -11.27
CA PHE A 61 -1.80 13.10 -10.14
C PHE A 61 -2.16 13.80 -8.83
N ALA A 62 -1.67 15.02 -8.66
CA ALA A 62 -1.96 15.85 -7.49
C ALA A 62 -3.46 16.16 -7.38
N SER A 63 -4.11 16.58 -8.47
CA SER A 63 -5.54 16.94 -8.44
C SER A 63 -6.42 15.76 -8.04
N GLU A 64 -6.15 14.57 -8.56
CA GLU A 64 -6.88 13.36 -8.19
C GLU A 64 -6.65 13.00 -6.72
N ARG A 65 -5.38 12.94 -6.30
CA ARG A 65 -4.97 12.54 -4.96
C ARG A 65 -5.53 13.46 -3.89
N LEU A 66 -5.39 14.76 -4.07
CA LEU A 66 -5.87 15.77 -3.12
C LEU A 66 -7.39 15.76 -2.98
N ALA A 67 -8.11 15.45 -4.07
CA ALA A 67 -9.56 15.39 -4.08
C ALA A 67 -10.14 14.12 -3.45
N LYS A 68 -9.42 12.98 -3.52
CA LYS A 68 -9.98 11.65 -3.20
C LYS A 68 -9.30 10.94 -2.03
N GLN A 69 -8.38 11.59 -1.34
CA GLN A 69 -7.83 11.12 -0.08
C GLN A 69 -8.89 11.07 1.04
N ILE A 70 -8.74 10.11 1.96
CA ILE A 70 -9.62 10.01 3.13
C ILE A 70 -9.41 11.21 4.07
N ARG A 71 -10.52 11.76 4.56
CA ARG A 71 -10.53 12.79 5.62
C ARG A 71 -11.04 12.19 6.91
N LEU A 72 -10.35 12.48 8.00
CA LEU A 72 -10.70 12.03 9.34
C LEU A 72 -11.33 13.17 10.13
N SER A 73 -12.42 12.86 10.86
CA SER A 73 -12.93 13.76 11.88
C SER A 73 -11.96 13.86 13.07
N GLU A 74 -12.12 14.85 13.94
CA GLU A 74 -11.29 14.94 15.16
C GLU A 74 -11.46 13.71 16.07
N ALA A 75 -12.69 13.19 16.17
CA ALA A 75 -12.96 11.95 16.92
C ALA A 75 -12.25 10.73 16.31
N ASP A 76 -12.25 10.62 14.97
CA ASP A 76 -11.50 9.57 14.28
C ASP A 76 -9.99 9.71 14.53
N LYS A 77 -9.45 10.92 14.43
CA LYS A 77 -8.02 11.18 14.67
C LYS A 77 -7.61 10.77 16.09
N ALA A 78 -8.40 11.14 17.10
CA ALA A 78 -8.15 10.76 18.48
C ALA A 78 -8.18 9.23 18.66
N SER A 79 -9.15 8.56 18.04
CA SER A 79 -9.25 7.09 18.07
C SER A 79 -8.06 6.42 17.40
N VAL A 80 -7.62 6.93 16.24
CA VAL A 80 -6.44 6.42 15.53
C VAL A 80 -5.16 6.65 16.35
N GLN A 81 -5.00 7.81 16.99
CA GLN A 81 -3.84 8.10 17.84
C GLN A 81 -3.76 7.18 19.06
N ALA A 82 -4.90 6.89 19.70
CA ALA A 82 -4.96 5.95 20.81
C ALA A 82 -4.56 4.54 20.37
N ALA A 83 -5.14 4.03 19.27
CA ALA A 83 -4.78 2.73 18.72
C ALA A 83 -3.32 2.67 18.25
N GLN A 84 -2.83 3.73 17.58
CA GLN A 84 -1.43 3.83 17.13
C GLN A 84 -0.46 3.77 18.30
N SER A 85 -0.77 4.39 19.43
CA SER A 85 0.07 4.36 20.63
C SER A 85 0.23 2.94 21.17
N VAL A 86 -0.85 2.14 21.13
CA VAL A 86 -0.82 0.72 21.52
C VAL A 86 0.03 -0.09 20.54
N LEU A 87 -0.22 0.03 19.23
CA LEU A 87 0.53 -0.69 18.20
C LEU A 87 2.04 -0.39 18.27
N HIS A 88 2.40 0.89 18.37
CA HIS A 88 3.79 1.30 18.43
C HIS A 88 4.44 0.88 19.76
N GLY A 89 3.74 0.97 20.89
CA GLY A 89 4.22 0.46 22.17
C GLY A 89 4.48 -1.05 22.15
N TRP A 90 3.63 -1.80 21.44
CA TRP A 90 3.80 -3.25 21.24
C TRP A 90 5.08 -3.57 20.45
N VAL A 91 5.29 -2.87 19.33
CA VAL A 91 6.52 -2.99 18.53
C VAL A 91 7.77 -2.63 19.33
N LEU A 92 7.71 -1.59 20.16
CA LEU A 92 8.86 -1.17 20.96
C LEU A 92 9.15 -2.10 22.15
N ALA A 93 8.15 -2.83 22.64
CA ALA A 93 8.33 -3.80 23.72
C ALA A 93 9.13 -5.03 23.26
N ASP A 94 8.96 -5.44 22.00
CA ASP A 94 9.72 -6.52 21.37
C ASP A 94 9.91 -6.25 19.87
N PRO A 95 10.97 -5.52 19.47
CA PRO A 95 11.17 -5.13 18.08
C PRO A 95 11.70 -6.27 17.20
N GLU A 96 12.32 -7.31 17.78
CA GLU A 96 13.04 -8.35 17.05
C GLU A 96 12.17 -9.07 15.99
N PRO A 97 10.92 -9.51 16.30
CA PRO A 97 10.03 -10.16 15.34
C PRO A 97 9.76 -9.32 14.07
N TYR A 98 9.79 -7.99 14.21
CA TYR A 98 9.46 -7.05 13.14
C TYR A 98 10.65 -6.61 12.29
N THR A 99 11.87 -7.03 12.65
CA THR A 99 13.12 -6.66 11.94
C THR A 99 13.64 -7.74 10.99
N SER A 100 12.94 -8.88 10.93
CA SER A 100 13.35 -10.03 10.12
C SER A 100 13.65 -9.65 8.65
N GLY A 101 14.78 -10.17 8.15
CA GLY A 101 15.24 -9.88 6.80
C GLY A 101 15.96 -8.53 6.62
N GLY A 102 16.51 -7.96 7.71
CA GLY A 102 17.30 -6.72 7.67
C GLY A 102 16.47 -5.44 7.60
N ARG A 103 15.23 -5.50 8.10
CA ARG A 103 14.28 -4.38 8.07
C ARG A 103 14.32 -3.61 9.39
N SER A 104 13.92 -2.35 9.33
CA SER A 104 13.55 -1.59 10.52
C SER A 104 12.19 -2.06 11.02
N PRO A 105 11.92 -1.99 12.33
CA PRO A 105 10.58 -2.25 12.85
C PRO A 105 9.60 -1.17 12.33
N PRO A 106 8.28 -1.46 12.28
CA PRO A 106 7.26 -0.49 11.90
C PRO A 106 7.42 0.83 12.66
N SER A 107 7.51 1.92 11.93
CA SER A 107 7.60 3.27 12.47
C SER A 107 6.27 3.72 13.09
N ALA A 108 6.29 4.86 13.77
CA ALA A 108 5.06 5.50 14.25
C ALA A 108 4.06 5.77 13.10
N THR A 109 4.53 6.11 11.90
CA THR A 109 3.69 6.33 10.71
C THR A 109 3.06 5.03 10.23
N ASP A 110 3.82 3.94 10.22
CA ASP A 110 3.35 2.62 9.82
C ASP A 110 2.27 2.11 10.79
N CYS A 111 2.54 2.25 12.09
CA CYS A 111 1.57 1.96 13.15
C CYS A 111 0.32 2.83 13.03
N TRP A 112 0.48 4.11 12.65
CA TRP A 112 -0.66 5.01 12.43
C TRP A 112 -1.56 4.54 11.28
N LEU A 113 -0.97 4.08 10.17
CA LEU A 113 -1.74 3.60 9.02
C LEU A 113 -2.50 2.30 9.34
N LEU A 114 -1.88 1.37 10.07
CA LEU A 114 -2.54 0.16 10.56
C LEU A 114 -3.67 0.49 11.54
N ALA A 115 -3.45 1.41 12.48
CA ALA A 115 -4.47 1.91 13.40
C ALA A 115 -5.65 2.55 12.64
N LEU A 116 -5.39 3.30 11.57
CA LEU A 116 -6.43 3.81 10.70
C LEU A 116 -7.22 2.66 10.03
N GLY A 117 -6.52 1.63 9.56
CA GLY A 117 -7.11 0.40 9.05
C GLY A 117 -8.10 -0.22 10.04
N GLN A 118 -7.75 -0.25 11.32
CA GLN A 118 -8.60 -0.77 12.38
C GLN A 118 -9.80 0.12 12.71
N VAL A 119 -9.60 1.45 12.82
CA VAL A 119 -10.67 2.40 13.18
C VAL A 119 -11.69 2.60 12.05
N LYS A 120 -11.23 2.57 10.79
CA LYS A 120 -12.08 2.74 9.60
C LYS A 120 -12.38 1.44 8.86
N PRO A 121 -12.57 0.33 9.60
CA PRO A 121 -12.41 -1.08 9.18
C PRO A 121 -12.03 -1.25 7.70
N ALA A 122 -10.81 -0.84 7.39
CA ALA A 122 -10.26 -0.74 6.05
C ALA A 122 -9.15 -1.79 5.88
N ILE A 123 -8.87 -2.13 4.63
CA ILE A 123 -7.77 -3.02 4.27
C ILE A 123 -6.55 -2.16 3.96
N VAL A 124 -5.45 -2.36 4.67
CA VAL A 124 -4.20 -1.63 4.40
C VAL A 124 -3.40 -2.39 3.35
N VAL A 125 -2.91 -1.69 2.33
CA VAL A 125 -2.07 -2.27 1.28
C VAL A 125 -0.64 -1.79 1.50
N THR A 126 0.25 -2.74 1.78
CA THR A 126 1.68 -2.51 2.00
C THR A 126 2.47 -3.77 1.64
N ASP A 127 3.71 -3.59 1.17
CA ASP A 127 4.66 -4.69 0.98
C ASP A 127 5.67 -4.80 2.13
N ASP A 128 5.52 -4.00 3.19
CA ASP A 128 6.38 -4.05 4.37
C ASP A 128 6.04 -5.28 5.25
N LEU A 129 6.97 -6.23 5.37
CA LEU A 129 6.68 -7.45 6.14
C LEU A 129 6.62 -7.22 7.65
N GLY A 130 7.23 -6.17 8.17
CA GLY A 130 7.09 -5.76 9.56
C GLY A 130 5.65 -5.30 9.84
N MET A 131 5.06 -4.52 8.93
CA MET A 131 3.65 -4.16 9.00
C MET A 131 2.72 -5.37 8.88
N HIS A 132 3.04 -6.35 8.01
CA HIS A 132 2.27 -7.60 7.91
C HIS A 132 2.34 -8.43 9.19
N ALA A 133 3.52 -8.52 9.81
CA ALA A 133 3.68 -9.20 11.09
C ALA A 133 2.88 -8.52 12.20
N LEU A 134 2.97 -7.20 12.32
CA LEU A 134 2.20 -6.45 13.31
C LEU A 134 0.69 -6.55 13.06
N ALA A 135 0.26 -6.47 11.80
CA ALA A 135 -1.13 -6.62 11.44
C ALA A 135 -1.67 -8.01 11.83
N LYS A 136 -0.86 -9.06 11.68
CA LYS A 136 -1.21 -10.42 12.12
C LYS A 136 -1.43 -10.50 13.63
N ASP A 137 -0.57 -9.87 14.42
CA ASP A 137 -0.66 -9.89 15.89
C ASP A 137 -1.95 -9.23 16.40
N PHE A 138 -2.46 -8.23 15.68
CA PHE A 138 -3.66 -7.46 16.05
C PHE A 138 -4.91 -7.81 15.22
N GLY A 139 -4.83 -8.78 14.31
CA GLY A 139 -5.95 -9.15 13.43
C GLY A 139 -6.38 -8.06 12.46
N ILE A 140 -5.45 -7.18 12.04
CA ILE A 140 -5.70 -6.11 11.08
C ILE A 140 -5.61 -6.68 9.66
N LEU A 141 -6.57 -6.32 8.80
CA LEU A 141 -6.57 -6.77 7.42
C LEU A 141 -5.53 -6.02 6.59
N VAL A 142 -4.59 -6.77 6.03
CA VAL A 142 -3.56 -6.26 5.13
C VAL A 142 -3.53 -7.03 3.81
N TRP A 143 -3.13 -6.36 2.74
CA TRP A 143 -2.77 -6.95 1.45
C TRP A 143 -1.38 -6.51 1.04
N HIS A 144 -0.68 -7.39 0.33
CA HIS A 144 0.42 -6.98 -0.53
C HIS A 144 -0.07 -6.18 -1.73
N GLY A 145 0.81 -5.38 -2.32
CA GLY A 145 0.50 -4.63 -3.53
C GLY A 145 0.11 -5.54 -4.71
N TYR A 146 0.73 -6.72 -4.82
CA TYR A 146 0.40 -7.68 -5.88
C TYR A 146 -1.00 -8.28 -5.69
N GLU A 147 -1.47 -8.44 -4.45
CA GLU A 147 -2.82 -8.95 -4.17
C GLU A 147 -3.87 -7.91 -4.59
N LEU A 148 -3.62 -6.64 -4.29
CA LEU A 148 -4.43 -5.55 -4.82
C LEU A 148 -4.46 -5.59 -6.35
N LEU A 149 -3.31 -5.73 -7.00
CA LEU A 149 -3.22 -5.79 -8.45
C LEU A 149 -4.04 -6.97 -9.03
N ASP A 150 -4.04 -8.13 -8.38
CA ASP A 150 -4.87 -9.27 -8.78
C ASP A 150 -6.38 -9.03 -8.56
N LYS A 151 -6.77 -8.33 -7.49
CA LYS A 151 -8.17 -7.90 -7.29
C LYS A 151 -8.62 -6.93 -8.36
N LEU A 152 -7.79 -5.96 -8.72
CA LEU A 152 -8.06 -5.02 -9.82
C LEU A 152 -8.20 -5.76 -11.15
N ARG A 153 -7.34 -6.74 -11.42
CA ARG A 153 -7.41 -7.60 -12.62
C ARG A 153 -8.72 -8.38 -12.66
N SER A 154 -9.08 -9.02 -11.55
CA SER A 154 -10.32 -9.78 -11.42
C SER A 154 -11.56 -8.89 -11.59
N ALA A 155 -11.47 -7.62 -11.19
CA ALA A 155 -12.49 -6.60 -11.41
C ALA A 155 -12.43 -5.93 -12.80
N LYS A 156 -11.54 -6.38 -13.70
CA LYS A 156 -11.31 -5.82 -15.04
C LYS A 156 -10.91 -4.34 -15.04
N VAL A 157 -10.32 -3.85 -13.95
CA VAL A 157 -9.75 -2.50 -13.86
C VAL A 157 -8.37 -2.43 -14.52
N VAL A 158 -7.62 -3.53 -14.46
CA VAL A 158 -6.33 -3.68 -15.14
C VAL A 158 -6.35 -4.95 -15.99
N ASP A 159 -5.51 -4.99 -17.02
CA ASP A 159 -5.40 -6.10 -17.95
C ASP A 159 -3.98 -6.72 -17.95
N PRO A 160 -3.76 -7.89 -18.60
CA PRO A 160 -2.45 -8.52 -18.60
C PRO A 160 -1.31 -7.67 -19.18
N PRO A 161 -1.49 -6.91 -20.29
CA PRO A 161 -0.47 -5.96 -20.76
C PRO A 161 -0.04 -4.95 -19.70
N LEU A 162 -0.99 -4.28 -19.03
CA LEU A 162 -0.67 -3.29 -17.99
C LEU A 162 0.04 -3.92 -16.79
N ILE A 163 -0.34 -5.14 -16.41
CA ILE A 163 0.36 -5.88 -15.35
C ILE A 163 1.81 -6.14 -15.74
N ARG A 164 2.09 -6.54 -16.99
CA ARG A 164 3.49 -6.71 -17.45
C ARG A 164 4.28 -5.41 -17.36
N GLU A 165 3.70 -4.31 -17.83
CA GLU A 165 4.34 -2.99 -17.77
C GLU A 165 4.65 -2.56 -16.32
N ILE A 166 3.74 -2.82 -15.37
CA ILE A 166 3.98 -2.55 -13.95
C ILE A 166 5.17 -3.36 -13.44
N TYR A 167 5.22 -4.66 -13.71
CA TYR A 167 6.34 -5.52 -13.30
C TYR A 167 7.67 -5.07 -13.91
N GLU A 168 7.70 -4.82 -15.22
CA GLU A 168 8.88 -4.34 -15.94
C GLU A 168 9.41 -3.02 -15.36
N ALA A 169 8.50 -2.10 -15.00
CA ALA A 169 8.88 -0.85 -14.40
C ALA A 169 9.44 -0.99 -12.99
N LEU A 170 8.86 -1.87 -12.17
CA LEU A 170 9.37 -2.15 -10.82
C LEU A 170 10.76 -2.80 -10.89
N GLU A 171 10.96 -3.71 -11.84
CA GLU A 171 12.26 -4.34 -12.11
C GLU A 171 13.30 -3.31 -12.58
N ALA A 172 12.95 -2.48 -13.56
CA ALA A 172 13.84 -1.43 -14.07
C ALA A 172 14.24 -0.40 -13.00
N ASN A 173 13.33 -0.11 -12.07
CA ASN A 173 13.59 0.79 -10.94
C ASN A 173 14.34 0.12 -9.77
N GLY A 174 14.54 -1.20 -9.81
CA GLY A 174 15.08 -1.96 -8.68
C GLY A 174 14.18 -1.94 -7.43
N ASP A 175 12.87 -1.75 -7.61
CA ASP A 175 11.88 -1.58 -6.55
C ASP A 175 10.89 -2.76 -6.46
N ILE A 176 11.13 -3.87 -7.17
CA ILE A 176 10.26 -5.05 -7.10
C ILE A 176 10.43 -5.81 -5.78
N PRO A 177 9.40 -5.89 -4.91
CA PRO A 177 9.51 -6.64 -3.66
C PRO A 177 9.65 -8.15 -3.90
N LYS A 178 10.30 -8.87 -2.98
CA LYS A 178 10.45 -10.32 -3.08
C LYS A 178 9.11 -11.06 -3.25
N THR A 179 8.09 -10.63 -2.52
CA THR A 179 6.74 -11.19 -2.61
C THR A 179 6.11 -11.00 -3.99
N TRP A 180 6.40 -9.89 -4.67
CA TRP A 180 5.99 -9.68 -6.06
C TRP A 180 6.74 -10.61 -7.02
N GLN A 181 8.04 -10.81 -6.83
CA GLN A 181 8.82 -11.75 -7.65
C GLN A 181 8.26 -13.18 -7.57
N GLU A 182 7.84 -13.60 -6.38
CA GLU A 182 7.17 -14.88 -6.18
C GLU A 182 5.77 -14.89 -6.82
N ALA A 183 4.98 -13.84 -6.61
CA ALA A 183 3.64 -13.68 -7.18
C ALA A 183 3.62 -13.66 -8.71
N LYS A 184 4.69 -13.17 -9.35
CA LYS A 184 4.88 -13.18 -10.82
C LYS A 184 4.61 -14.56 -11.42
N HIS A 185 5.09 -15.61 -10.75
CA HIS A 185 5.04 -16.99 -11.24
C HIS A 185 4.04 -17.90 -10.51
N THR A 186 3.36 -17.38 -9.48
CA THR A 186 2.32 -18.12 -8.74
C THR A 186 0.94 -17.51 -9.00
N VAL A 187 0.72 -16.27 -8.57
CA VAL A 187 -0.54 -15.53 -8.74
C VAL A 187 -0.79 -15.16 -10.19
N PHE A 188 0.25 -14.65 -10.87
CA PHE A 188 0.17 -14.20 -12.26
C PHE A 188 0.70 -15.24 -13.27
N LEU A 189 0.59 -16.53 -12.92
CA LEU A 189 1.04 -17.66 -13.74
C LEU A 189 0.53 -17.60 -15.19
N LYS A 190 -0.73 -17.19 -15.41
CA LYS A 190 -1.32 -17.07 -16.76
C LYS A 190 -0.76 -15.90 -17.58
N ILE A 191 -0.07 -14.96 -16.94
CA ILE A 191 0.50 -13.76 -17.57
C ILE A 191 1.98 -13.97 -17.86
N PHE A 192 2.74 -14.51 -16.90
CA PHE A 192 4.20 -14.63 -16.99
C PHE A 192 4.70 -16.07 -17.19
N GLY A 193 3.85 -17.07 -17.07
CA GLY A 193 4.25 -18.47 -17.07
C GLY A 193 4.96 -18.91 -15.78
N PRO A 194 5.30 -20.21 -15.67
CA PRO A 194 6.00 -20.74 -14.51
C PRO A 194 7.41 -20.15 -14.41
N LYS A 195 7.99 -20.17 -13.20
CA LYS A 195 9.39 -19.78 -13.01
C LYS A 195 10.27 -20.71 -13.84
N GLY A 196 11.11 -20.16 -14.71
CA GLY A 196 12.07 -20.93 -15.50
C GLY A 196 12.93 -21.80 -14.58
N ARG A 197 13.19 -23.05 -15.00
CA ARG A 197 14.08 -23.97 -14.28
C ARG A 197 15.52 -23.47 -14.30
#